data_AF-A0A7K2DJY5-F1
#
_entry.id   AF-A0A7K2DJY5-F1
#
_cell.length_a   1.000
_cell.length_b   1.000
_cell.length_c   1.000
_cell.angle_alpha   90.00
_cell.angle_beta   90.00
_cell.angle_gamma   90.00
#
_symmetry.space_group_name_H-M   'P 1'
#
loop_
_entity.id
_entity.type
_entity.pdbx_description
1 polymer ?
#
loop_
_entity_poly.entity_id
_entity_poly.type
_entity_poly.pdbx_seq_one_letter_code
_entity_poly.pdbx_strand_id
1 'polypeptide(L)'
;MAHRTSTLSHRMKLAQSVGLVVVLVALAACGGESETATTAAPTTTAAPATTVAPTTTAAPAATVAPTTTAAPATTAAPSLTVTDGSGREITLDRPAERIVCLEDNCTDLTSDLGIVPVAQHRGGAWGTAAAYYGDAAADIPIIGDRTSVEELAAFEPDLIIARVGQEEVRDAVEMVAPVY
;
A
#
# COMPACT_ATOMS: atom_id res chain seq x y z
N MET A 1 -42.88 -32.85 31.89
CA MET A 1 -42.97 -33.55 30.59
C MET A 1 -43.98 -32.83 29.71
N ALA A 2 -43.51 -32.10 28.70
CA ALA A 2 -44.29 -31.70 27.51
C ALA A 2 -43.31 -31.16 26.46
N HIS A 3 -42.96 -32.00 25.48
CA HIS A 3 -42.13 -31.66 24.33
C HIS A 3 -42.90 -30.75 23.37
N ARG A 4 -42.35 -29.59 23.00
CA ARG A 4 -42.79 -28.81 21.84
C ARG A 4 -41.71 -28.90 20.77
N THR A 5 -41.92 -29.79 19.79
CA THR A 5 -40.97 -30.09 18.72
C THR A 5 -41.05 -29.07 17.57
N SER A 6 -39.85 -28.67 17.14
CA SER A 6 -39.50 -27.70 16.10
C SER A 6 -39.89 -28.14 14.69
N THR A 7 -40.78 -27.39 14.03
CA THR A 7 -41.20 -27.59 12.62
C THR A 7 -40.58 -26.56 11.65
N LEU A 8 -39.80 -25.61 12.15
CA LEU A 8 -39.31 -24.48 11.34
C LEU A 8 -38.08 -24.83 10.46
N SER A 9 -37.35 -25.88 10.81
CA SER A 9 -36.06 -26.24 10.18
C SER A 9 -36.16 -26.98 8.84
N HIS A 10 -37.35 -27.40 8.41
CA HIS A 10 -37.52 -28.18 7.17
C HIS A 10 -37.79 -27.33 5.93
N ARG A 11 -38.30 -26.10 6.08
CA ARG A 11 -38.69 -25.28 4.91
C ARG A 11 -37.52 -24.55 4.24
N MET A 12 -36.38 -24.43 4.91
CA MET A 12 -35.26 -23.63 4.42
C MET A 12 -34.23 -24.41 3.59
N LYS A 13 -34.23 -25.76 3.65
CA LYS A 13 -33.26 -26.61 2.92
C LYS A 13 -33.64 -26.92 1.47
N LEU A 14 -34.89 -26.65 1.07
CA LEU A 14 -35.37 -27.00 -0.28
C LEU A 14 -35.06 -25.94 -1.35
N ALA A 15 -34.69 -24.72 -0.95
CA ALA A 15 -34.42 -23.62 -1.88
C ALA A 15 -32.95 -23.55 -2.36
N GLN A 16 -32.04 -24.31 -1.76
CA GLN A 16 -30.59 -24.13 -1.93
C GLN A 16 -29.96 -25.06 -2.99
N SER A 17 -30.70 -26.01 -3.55
CA SER A 17 -30.17 -27.08 -4.40
C SER A 17 -30.36 -26.89 -5.91
N VAL A 18 -30.97 -25.80 -6.37
CA VAL A 18 -31.24 -25.58 -7.81
C VAL A 18 -30.22 -24.63 -8.48
N GLY A 19 -29.51 -23.79 -7.71
CA GLY A 19 -28.61 -22.78 -8.26
C GLY A 19 -27.22 -23.27 -8.70
N LEU A 20 -26.79 -24.47 -8.29
CA LEU A 20 -25.39 -24.91 -8.40
C LEU A 20 -25.02 -25.56 -9.75
N VAL A 21 -25.97 -25.82 -10.65
CA VAL A 21 -25.73 -26.65 -11.85
C VAL A 21 -25.41 -25.83 -13.11
N VAL A 22 -25.54 -24.50 -13.11
CA VAL A 22 -25.51 -23.69 -14.35
C VAL A 22 -24.16 -23.03 -14.67
N VAL A 23 -23.14 -23.08 -13.80
CA VAL A 23 -21.93 -22.22 -13.92
C VAL A 23 -20.67 -22.91 -14.50
N LEU A 24 -20.68 -24.21 -14.81
CA LEU A 24 -19.44 -25.00 -15.02
C LEU A 24 -18.90 -25.19 -16.47
N VAL A 25 -19.37 -24.48 -17.51
CA VAL A 25 -19.00 -24.85 -18.91
C VAL A 25 -18.50 -23.66 -19.75
N ALA A 26 -17.36 -23.03 -19.44
CA ALA A 26 -16.91 -21.90 -20.27
C ALA A 26 -15.42 -21.56 -20.50
N LEU A 27 -14.36 -22.15 -19.90
CA LEU A 27 -13.00 -21.62 -20.15
C LEU A 27 -11.86 -22.66 -20.26
N ALA A 28 -11.62 -23.19 -21.46
CA ALA A 28 -10.33 -23.81 -21.80
C ALA A 28 -9.91 -23.44 -23.23
N ALA A 29 -9.30 -22.26 -23.37
CA ALA A 29 -8.73 -21.76 -24.61
C ALA A 29 -7.19 -21.73 -24.52
N CYS A 30 -6.56 -22.44 -25.48
CA CYS A 30 -5.30 -22.19 -26.19
C CYS A 30 -4.02 -21.82 -25.40
N GLY A 31 -3.02 -22.71 -25.46
CA GLY A 31 -1.61 -22.40 -25.19
C GLY A 31 -0.72 -23.08 -26.24
N GLY A 32 0.25 -22.34 -26.80
CA GLY A 32 1.22 -22.85 -27.76
C GLY A 32 2.33 -21.82 -28.04
N GLU A 33 3.51 -22.07 -27.49
CA GLU A 33 4.71 -21.23 -27.48
C GLU A 33 5.50 -21.24 -28.81
N SER A 34 6.30 -20.19 -29.01
CA SER A 34 7.25 -20.02 -30.13
C SER A 34 8.64 -20.54 -29.75
N GLU A 35 9.29 -21.28 -30.66
CA GLU A 35 10.64 -21.83 -30.49
C GLU A 35 11.66 -21.10 -31.39
N THR A 36 12.82 -20.77 -30.82
CA THR A 36 13.88 -19.92 -31.39
C THR A 36 15.15 -20.73 -31.69
N ALA A 37 15.78 -20.37 -32.81
CA ALA A 37 17.21 -20.42 -33.15
C ALA A 37 17.92 -21.76 -33.41
N THR A 38 18.30 -21.92 -34.68
CA THR A 38 19.37 -22.78 -35.17
C THR A 38 20.75 -22.16 -34.87
N THR A 39 21.63 -22.95 -34.26
CA THR A 39 23.07 -22.68 -34.10
C THR A 39 23.85 -23.37 -35.22
N ALA A 40 24.81 -22.67 -35.85
CA ALA A 40 25.79 -23.26 -36.75
C ALA A 40 27.22 -23.02 -36.27
N ALA A 41 28.03 -24.08 -36.38
CA ALA A 41 29.40 -24.22 -35.91
C ALA A 41 30.46 -23.50 -36.77
N PRO A 42 31.69 -23.27 -36.26
CA PRO A 42 32.72 -22.50 -36.95
C PRO A 42 33.63 -23.37 -37.83
N THR A 43 34.20 -22.78 -38.88
CA THR A 43 35.30 -23.40 -39.66
C THR A 43 36.49 -22.45 -39.83
N THR A 44 37.64 -22.98 -39.41
CA THR A 44 38.96 -22.97 -40.03
C THR A 44 39.74 -21.66 -40.19
N THR A 45 40.78 -21.59 -39.35
CA THR A 45 41.96 -20.73 -39.30
C THR A 45 42.87 -20.83 -40.53
N ALA A 46 43.38 -19.68 -40.99
CA ALA A 46 44.55 -19.57 -41.88
C ALA A 46 45.59 -18.59 -41.30
N ALA A 47 46.86 -18.86 -41.62
CA ALA A 47 48.10 -18.43 -40.97
C ALA A 47 48.51 -16.95 -41.19
N PRO A 48 49.51 -16.42 -40.44
CA PRO A 48 49.66 -14.99 -40.19
C PRO A 48 50.51 -14.28 -41.27
N ALA A 49 50.15 -13.03 -41.53
CA ALA A 49 50.95 -12.10 -42.33
C ALA A 49 51.76 -11.15 -41.43
N THR A 50 52.95 -10.85 -41.91
CA THR A 50 54.04 -10.04 -41.36
C THR A 50 53.59 -8.72 -40.72
N THR A 51 53.94 -8.53 -39.45
CA THR A 51 53.63 -7.31 -38.66
C THR A 51 54.72 -6.26 -38.84
N VAL A 52 54.33 -5.07 -39.30
CA VAL A 52 55.16 -3.85 -39.35
C VAL A 52 55.12 -3.16 -37.99
N ALA A 53 56.26 -2.59 -37.58
CA ALA A 53 56.44 -1.91 -36.29
C ALA A 53 55.45 -0.74 -36.08
N PRO A 54 54.96 -0.51 -34.86
CA PRO A 54 53.95 0.51 -34.58
C PRO A 54 54.57 1.91 -34.60
N THR A 55 53.95 2.82 -35.33
CA THR A 55 54.11 4.26 -35.17
C THR A 55 53.46 4.71 -33.86
N THR A 56 54.15 5.57 -33.12
CA THR A 56 53.72 6.17 -31.85
C THR A 56 52.39 6.91 -32.01
N THR A 57 51.30 6.32 -31.51
CA THR A 57 49.98 6.95 -31.42
C THR A 57 49.98 7.94 -30.25
N ALA A 58 49.59 9.19 -30.51
CA ALA A 58 49.41 10.21 -29.48
C ALA A 58 48.32 9.79 -28.48
N ALA A 59 48.53 10.09 -27.20
CA ALA A 59 47.61 9.75 -26.12
C ALA A 59 46.21 10.34 -26.38
N PRO A 60 45.12 9.58 -26.09
CA PRO A 60 43.77 10.09 -26.26
C PRO A 60 43.54 11.27 -25.32
N ALA A 61 43.02 12.37 -25.87
CA ALA A 61 42.58 13.50 -25.07
C ALA A 61 41.52 13.04 -24.06
N ALA A 62 41.66 13.49 -22.81
CA ALA A 62 40.74 13.15 -21.73
C ALA A 62 39.31 13.54 -22.09
N THR A 63 38.44 12.55 -22.25
CA THR A 63 36.99 12.74 -22.40
C THR A 63 36.47 13.34 -21.10
N VAL A 64 35.91 14.55 -21.18
CA VAL A 64 35.24 15.21 -20.04
C VAL A 64 34.05 14.35 -19.64
N ALA A 65 33.98 13.97 -18.36
CA ALA A 65 32.88 13.19 -17.81
C ALA A 65 31.53 13.89 -18.05
N PRO A 66 30.44 13.15 -18.32
CA PRO A 66 29.12 13.74 -18.49
C PRO A 66 28.76 14.51 -17.21
N THR A 67 28.46 15.80 -17.37
CA THR A 67 27.91 16.63 -16.30
C THR A 67 26.56 16.06 -15.88
N THR A 68 26.43 15.73 -14.60
CA THR A 68 25.19 15.28 -13.98
C THR A 68 24.08 16.31 -14.25
N THR A 69 23.10 15.94 -15.07
CA THR A 69 21.87 16.72 -15.25
C THR A 69 21.17 16.79 -13.89
N ALA A 70 20.97 18.01 -13.39
CA ALA A 70 20.23 18.24 -12.15
C ALA A 70 18.82 17.63 -12.27
N ALA A 71 18.42 16.85 -11.26
CA ALA A 71 17.09 16.28 -11.19
C ALA A 71 16.03 17.39 -11.26
N PRO A 72 14.90 17.18 -11.94
CA PRO A 72 13.83 18.16 -12.00
C PRO A 72 13.40 18.55 -10.57
N ALA A 73 13.28 19.85 -10.33
CA ALA A 73 12.81 20.36 -9.05
C ALA A 73 11.35 19.94 -8.83
N THR A 74 11.09 19.18 -7.77
CA THR A 74 9.73 18.84 -7.34
C THR A 74 9.06 20.12 -6.82
N THR A 75 7.99 20.57 -7.48
CA THR A 75 7.13 21.64 -6.95
C THR A 75 6.50 21.13 -5.65
N ALA A 76 6.81 21.79 -4.53
CA ALA A 76 6.19 21.47 -3.24
C ALA A 76 4.67 21.62 -3.34
N ALA A 77 3.94 20.61 -2.87
CA ALA A 77 2.49 20.69 -2.75
C ALA A 77 2.10 21.84 -1.80
N PRO A 78 0.98 22.54 -2.04
CA PRO A 78 0.57 23.66 -1.19
C PRO A 78 0.21 23.17 0.22
N SER A 79 0.46 24.02 1.21
CA SER A 79 -0.03 23.83 2.57
C SER A 79 -1.55 23.76 2.59
N LEU A 80 -2.13 22.89 3.42
CA LEU A 80 -3.56 22.70 3.59
C LEU A 80 -3.97 23.12 5.01
N THR A 81 -4.90 24.06 5.12
CA THR A 81 -5.53 24.43 6.40
C THR A 81 -6.99 24.02 6.38
N VAL A 82 -7.42 23.31 7.43
CA VAL A 82 -8.80 22.83 7.61
C VAL A 82 -9.28 23.16 9.02
N THR A 83 -10.58 23.34 9.18
CA THR A 83 -11.22 23.39 10.50
C THR A 83 -11.83 22.03 10.81
N ASP A 84 -11.51 21.45 11.96
CA ASP A 84 -12.04 20.16 12.38
C ASP A 84 -13.44 20.24 12.98
N GLY A 85 -14.00 19.08 13.37
CA GLY A 85 -15.31 18.97 14.00
C GLY A 85 -15.39 19.60 15.40
N SER A 86 -14.26 19.96 16.01
CA SER A 86 -14.18 20.69 17.28
C SER A 86 -14.08 22.22 17.11
N GLY A 87 -13.90 22.69 15.86
CA GLY A 87 -13.73 24.10 15.53
C GLY A 87 -12.27 24.59 15.60
N ARG A 88 -11.29 23.69 15.72
CA ARG A 88 -9.86 24.04 15.71
C ARG A 88 -9.34 24.10 14.28
N GLU A 89 -8.48 25.07 13.99
CA GLU A 89 -7.73 25.09 12.72
C GLU A 89 -6.52 24.16 12.81
N ILE A 90 -6.33 23.38 11.76
CA ILE A 90 -5.21 22.45 11.60
C ILE A 90 -4.54 22.79 10.27
N THR A 91 -3.22 22.95 10.29
CA THR A 91 -2.43 23.21 9.08
C THR A 91 -1.44 22.09 8.85
N LEU A 92 -1.41 21.58 7.63
CA LEU A 92 -0.43 20.63 7.15
C LEU A 92 0.45 21.33 6.09
N ASP A 93 1.76 21.30 6.27
CA ASP A 93 2.71 21.94 5.34
C ASP A 93 2.79 21.21 3.98
N ARG A 94 2.41 19.94 3.97
CA ARG A 94 2.31 19.06 2.81
C ARG A 94 1.14 18.09 3.03
N PRO A 95 0.64 17.41 1.98
CA PRO A 95 -0.31 16.33 2.16
C PRO A 95 0.21 15.29 3.18
N ALA A 96 -0.70 14.79 4.02
CA ALA A 96 -0.39 13.74 4.98
C ALA A 96 -0.06 12.43 4.25
N GLU A 97 1.03 11.79 4.64
CA GLU A 97 1.52 10.54 4.05
C GLU A 97 1.62 9.42 5.11
N ARG A 98 1.60 9.77 6.40
CA ARG A 98 1.75 8.88 7.54
C ARG A 98 0.61 9.11 8.52
N ILE A 99 -0.54 8.54 8.18
CA ILE A 99 -1.78 8.73 8.93
C ILE A 99 -1.92 7.65 10.01
N VAL A 100 -2.22 8.07 11.24
CA VAL A 100 -2.63 7.21 12.34
C VAL A 100 -4.13 7.35 12.57
N CYS A 101 -4.85 6.23 12.62
CA CYS A 101 -6.28 6.19 12.89
C CYS A 101 -6.56 5.76 14.34
N LEU A 102 -7.02 6.66 15.21
CA LEU A 102 -7.36 6.30 16.59
C LEU A 102 -8.77 5.71 16.75
N GLU A 103 -9.58 5.74 15.69
CA GLU A 103 -10.99 5.32 15.71
C GLU A 103 -11.38 4.55 14.45
N ASP A 104 -12.43 3.73 14.57
CA ASP A 104 -12.90 2.84 13.50
C ASP A 104 -13.33 3.60 12.24
N ASN A 105 -13.95 4.77 12.39
CA ASN A 105 -14.40 5.59 11.26
C ASN A 105 -13.23 6.17 10.44
N CYS A 106 -12.07 6.40 11.05
CA CYS A 106 -10.88 6.79 10.29
C CYS A 106 -10.41 5.66 9.38
N THR A 107 -10.46 4.42 9.87
CA THR A 107 -10.02 3.23 9.14
C THR A 107 -10.88 3.01 7.90
N ASP A 108 -12.20 3.19 8.03
CA ASP A 108 -13.17 3.16 6.94
C ASP A 108 -12.88 4.25 5.88
N LEU A 109 -12.74 5.50 6.32
CA LEU A 109 -12.47 6.64 5.43
C LEU A 109 -11.14 6.51 4.68
N THR A 110 -10.09 6.08 5.36
CA THR A 110 -8.77 5.89 4.75
C THR A 110 -8.81 4.76 3.71
N SER A 111 -9.57 3.70 3.98
CA SER A 111 -9.80 2.61 3.02
C SER A 111 -10.52 3.08 1.76
N ASP A 112 -11.60 3.85 1.92
CA ASP A 112 -12.36 4.42 0.78
C ASP A 112 -11.52 5.36 -0.08
N LEU A 113 -10.57 6.06 0.54
CA LEU A 113 -9.63 6.96 -0.15
C LEU A 113 -8.41 6.22 -0.75
N GLY A 114 -8.29 4.90 -0.53
CA GLY A 114 -7.15 4.11 -0.97
C GLY A 114 -5.85 4.45 -0.24
N ILE A 115 -5.95 4.97 0.98
CA ILE A 115 -4.82 5.33 1.83
C ILE A 115 -4.67 4.25 2.91
N VAL A 116 -3.47 3.68 3.05
CA VAL A 116 -3.18 2.72 4.11
C VAL A 116 -2.58 3.48 5.32
N PRO A 117 -3.21 3.46 6.50
CA PRO A 117 -2.66 4.11 7.68
C PRO A 117 -1.41 3.38 8.18
N VAL A 118 -0.52 4.10 8.86
CA VAL A 118 0.71 3.52 9.43
C VAL A 118 0.47 2.79 10.75
N ALA A 119 -0.67 3.08 11.40
CA ALA A 119 -1.22 2.33 12.52
C ALA A 119 -2.70 2.67 12.71
N GLN A 120 -3.45 1.78 13.34
CA GLN A 120 -4.88 1.99 13.56
C GLN A 120 -5.41 1.39 14.86
N HIS A 121 -6.57 1.86 15.30
CA HIS A 121 -7.35 1.17 16.32
C HIS A 121 -7.75 -0.23 15.82
N ARG A 122 -7.95 -1.13 16.79
CA ARG A 122 -8.32 -2.55 16.59
C ARG A 122 -9.56 -2.73 15.71
N GLY A 123 -10.46 -1.74 15.69
CA GLY A 123 -11.79 -1.92 15.14
C GLY A 123 -12.78 -2.39 16.21
N GLY A 124 -14.06 -2.36 15.85
CA GLY A 124 -15.17 -2.64 16.74
C GLY A 124 -16.38 -3.21 16.01
N ALA A 125 -17.57 -2.93 16.53
CA ALA A 125 -18.83 -3.44 15.98
C ALA A 125 -19.11 -2.96 14.54
N TRP A 126 -18.43 -1.90 14.10
CA TRP A 126 -18.66 -1.24 12.82
C TRP A 126 -17.69 -1.67 11.72
N GLY A 127 -16.59 -2.35 12.07
CA GLY A 127 -15.60 -2.82 11.12
C GLY A 127 -14.24 -3.11 11.78
N THR A 128 -13.41 -3.85 11.07
CA THR A 128 -12.02 -4.16 11.48
C THR A 128 -11.08 -3.87 10.31
N ALA A 129 -9.78 -3.73 10.58
CA ALA A 129 -8.75 -3.61 9.54
C ALA A 129 -8.96 -4.62 8.40
N ALA A 130 -9.21 -5.88 8.76
CA ALA A 130 -9.40 -6.98 7.81
C ALA A 130 -10.64 -6.82 6.93
N ALA A 131 -11.70 -6.19 7.44
CA ALA A 131 -12.91 -5.92 6.67
C ALA A 131 -12.70 -4.84 5.59
N TYR A 132 -11.82 -3.88 5.87
CA TYR A 132 -11.55 -2.74 4.99
C TYR A 132 -10.39 -2.98 4.03
N TYR A 133 -9.25 -3.45 4.54
CA TYR A 133 -8.00 -3.59 3.79
C TYR A 133 -7.71 -5.02 3.29
N GLY A 134 -8.54 -6.00 3.63
CA GLY A 134 -8.30 -7.39 3.24
C GLY A 134 -6.96 -7.91 3.75
N ASP A 135 -6.15 -8.51 2.87
CA ASP A 135 -4.84 -9.08 3.22
C ASP A 135 -3.86 -8.02 3.75
N ALA A 136 -3.93 -6.77 3.25
CA ALA A 136 -3.05 -5.69 3.68
C ALA A 136 -3.23 -5.33 5.16
N ALA A 137 -4.37 -5.67 5.76
CA ALA A 137 -4.63 -5.48 7.18
C ALA A 137 -3.61 -6.18 8.09
N ALA A 138 -2.97 -7.27 7.63
CA ALA A 138 -1.95 -7.98 8.39
C ALA A 138 -0.69 -7.13 8.63
N ASP A 139 -0.44 -6.16 7.76
CA ASP A 139 0.72 -5.27 7.81
C ASP A 139 0.42 -3.94 8.51
N ILE A 140 -0.83 -3.69 8.91
CA ILE A 140 -1.22 -2.48 9.63
C ILE A 140 -1.16 -2.72 11.14
N PRO A 141 -0.21 -2.10 11.86
CA PRO A 141 -0.11 -2.25 13.31
C PRO A 141 -1.38 -1.79 14.03
N ILE A 142 -1.75 -2.54 15.07
CA ILE A 142 -2.85 -2.18 15.96
C ILE A 142 -2.31 -1.43 17.16
N ILE A 143 -2.87 -0.24 17.39
CA ILE A 143 -2.60 0.59 18.56
C ILE A 143 -3.22 -0.06 19.79
N GLY A 144 -2.51 -0.06 20.91
CA GLY A 144 -2.99 -0.59 22.18
C GLY A 144 -4.32 0.02 22.64
N ASP A 145 -5.05 -0.70 23.51
CA ASP A 145 -6.37 -0.27 24.01
C ASP A 145 -6.32 1.04 24.84
N ARG A 146 -5.13 1.43 25.29
CA ARG A 146 -4.87 2.75 25.88
C ARG A 146 -3.95 3.50 24.95
N THR A 147 -4.43 4.62 24.41
CA THR A 147 -3.62 5.52 23.59
C THR A 147 -2.37 5.95 24.37
N SER A 148 -1.18 5.59 23.87
CA SER A 148 0.12 6.00 24.42
C SER A 148 0.80 6.95 23.46
N VAL A 149 1.28 8.08 23.99
CA VAL A 149 2.03 9.08 23.22
C VAL A 149 3.30 8.47 22.64
N GLU A 150 4.00 7.64 23.41
CA GLU A 150 5.24 6.98 23.00
C GLU A 150 5.01 5.97 21.89
N GLU A 151 3.93 5.18 21.99
CA GLU A 151 3.51 4.25 20.94
C GLU A 151 3.19 5.00 19.64
N LEU A 152 2.40 6.08 19.72
CA LEU A 152 2.08 6.88 18.54
C LEU A 152 3.31 7.54 17.93
N ALA A 153 4.23 8.07 18.75
CA ALA A 153 5.45 8.69 18.28
C ALA A 153 6.37 7.71 17.54
N ALA A 154 6.37 6.43 17.92
CA ALA A 154 7.15 5.39 17.24
C ALA A 154 6.69 5.14 15.80
N PHE A 155 5.45 5.49 15.46
CA PHE A 155 4.95 5.41 14.08
C PHE A 155 5.31 6.64 13.23
N GLU A 156 5.89 7.69 13.83
CA GLU A 156 6.26 8.94 13.17
C GLU A 156 5.11 9.49 12.27
N PRO A 157 3.90 9.68 12.80
CA PRO A 157 2.79 10.18 11.98
C PRO A 157 3.00 11.64 11.57
N ASP A 158 2.41 12.02 10.45
CA ASP A 158 2.26 13.42 10.04
C ASP A 158 0.81 13.91 10.12
N LEU A 159 -0.13 13.01 10.46
CA LEU A 159 -1.50 13.32 10.83
C LEU A 159 -2.05 12.21 11.72
N ILE A 160 -2.71 12.59 12.81
CA ILE A 160 -3.49 11.69 13.65
C ILE A 160 -4.97 12.05 13.47
N ILE A 161 -5.81 11.07 13.17
CA ILE A 161 -7.26 11.28 13.10
C ILE A 161 -7.90 10.68 14.34
N ALA A 162 -8.60 11.51 15.11
CA ALA A 162 -9.15 11.19 16.42
C ALA A 162 -10.64 11.54 16.53
N ARG A 163 -11.28 11.09 17.60
CA ARG A 163 -12.68 11.45 17.89
C ARG A 163 -12.77 12.86 18.49
N VAL A 164 -13.83 13.58 18.13
CA VAL A 164 -14.26 14.79 18.84
C VAL A 164 -14.84 14.40 20.21
N GLY A 165 -14.61 15.20 21.26
CA GLY A 165 -15.08 14.91 22.63
C GLY A 165 -14.10 14.10 23.48
N GLN A 166 -12.85 13.96 23.04
CA GLN A 166 -11.76 13.32 23.77
C GLN A 166 -10.56 14.29 23.90
N GLU A 167 -10.83 15.51 24.37
CA GLU A 167 -9.87 16.62 24.34
C GLU A 167 -8.60 16.31 25.15
N GLU A 168 -8.72 15.62 26.29
CA GLU A 168 -7.56 15.20 27.08
C GLU A 168 -6.63 14.26 26.28
N VAL A 169 -7.20 13.33 25.52
CA VAL A 169 -6.43 12.42 24.65
C VAL A 169 -5.84 13.21 23.48
N ARG A 170 -6.63 14.08 22.85
CA ARG A 170 -6.19 14.94 21.74
C ARG A 170 -4.98 15.79 22.14
N ASP A 171 -5.10 16.55 23.23
CA ASP A 171 -4.05 17.46 23.68
C ASP A 171 -2.76 16.68 24.02
N ALA A 172 -2.90 15.46 24.56
CA ALA A 172 -1.77 14.59 24.83
C ALA A 172 -1.09 14.06 23.55
N VAL A 173 -1.82 13.80 22.46
CA VAL A 173 -1.24 13.24 21.23
C VAL A 173 -0.86 14.29 20.19
N GLU A 174 -1.32 15.53 20.34
CA GLU A 174 -0.95 16.66 19.47
C GLU A 174 0.54 17.02 19.55
N MET A 175 1.22 16.64 20.63
CA MET A 175 2.67 16.74 20.72
C MET A 175 3.43 15.79 19.78
N VAL A 176 2.74 14.80 19.20
CA VAL A 176 3.31 13.84 18.25
C VAL A 176 3.15 14.33 16.81
N ALA A 177 1.92 14.73 16.43
CA ALA A 177 1.57 15.21 15.11
C ALA A 177 0.26 16.02 15.17
N PRO A 178 -0.06 16.81 14.13
CA PRO A 178 -1.35 17.47 14.02
C PRO A 178 -2.51 16.47 14.18
N VAL A 179 -3.55 16.86 14.93
CA VAL A 179 -4.71 16.00 15.22
C VAL A 179 -5.95 16.56 14.54
N TYR A 180 -6.60 15.74 13.70
CA TYR A 180 -7.90 16.02 13.09
C TYR A 180 -9.04 15.33 13.85
#